data_AF-A0A383AYL7-F1
#
_entry.id   AF-A0A383AYL7-F1
#
_cell.length_a   1.000
_cell.length_b   1.000
_cell.length_c   1.000
_cell.angle_alpha   90.00
_cell.angle_beta   90.00
_cell.angle_gamma   90.00
#
_symmetry.space_group_name_H-M   'P 1'
#
loop_
_entity.id
_entity.type
_entity.pdbx_description
1 polymer ?
#
loop_
_entity_poly.entity_id
_entity_poly.type
_entity_poly.pdbx_seq_one_letter_code
_entity_poly.pdbx_strand_id
1 'polypeptide(L)'
;MVYLDSSNSSQKPLCVINRLNDFYKNEFSNIGRSIHSLAVNATNKFEETRLSVKNFINAKFKEEIIFTKNATEAINLVATTFGQQNIE
;
A
#
# COMPACT_ATOMS: atom_id res chain seq x y z
N MET A 1 -8.71 27.37 -11.79
CA MET A 1 -7.94 27.13 -10.55
C MET A 1 -6.52 26.77 -10.94
N VAL A 2 -5.51 27.40 -10.34
CA VAL A 2 -4.09 27.02 -10.51
C VAL A 2 -3.62 26.47 -9.16
N TYR A 3 -3.17 25.22 -9.13
CA TYR A 3 -2.81 24.51 -7.89
C TYR A 3 -1.31 24.28 -7.85
N LEU A 4 -0.61 24.92 -6.91
CA LEU A 4 0.86 24.90 -6.78
C LEU A 4 1.32 24.39 -5.40
N ASP A 5 0.54 23.50 -4.76
CA ASP A 5 0.84 22.91 -3.44
C ASP A 5 0.93 21.37 -3.48
N SER A 6 1.36 20.82 -4.62
CA SER A 6 1.42 19.35 -4.83
C SER A 6 2.44 18.64 -3.93
N SER A 7 3.41 19.36 -3.37
CA SER A 7 4.41 18.84 -2.42
C SER A 7 3.81 18.47 -1.06
N ASN A 8 2.74 19.14 -0.63
CA ASN A 8 2.00 18.79 0.57
C ASN A 8 1.05 17.62 0.30
N SER A 9 0.21 17.73 -0.74
CA SER A 9 -0.56 16.60 -1.27
C SER A 9 -0.91 16.82 -2.73
N SER A 10 -0.72 15.80 -3.56
CA SER A 10 -1.08 15.87 -4.97
C SER A 10 -2.57 15.65 -5.20
N GLN A 11 -3.12 16.27 -6.25
CA GLN A 11 -4.46 15.94 -6.76
C GLN A 11 -4.47 14.51 -7.30
N LYS A 12 -5.62 13.83 -7.20
CA LYS A 12 -5.75 12.42 -7.56
C LYS A 12 -6.36 12.32 -8.96
N PRO A 13 -5.71 11.66 -9.93
CA PRO A 13 -6.27 11.50 -11.27
C PRO A 13 -7.51 10.60 -11.23
N LEU A 14 -8.39 10.74 -12.23
CA LEU A 14 -9.67 10.03 -12.28
C LEU A 14 -9.51 8.50 -12.24
N CYS A 15 -8.44 7.96 -12.83
CA CYS A 15 -8.14 6.52 -12.78
C CYS A 15 -7.97 5.99 -11.34
N VAL A 16 -7.34 6.76 -10.45
CA VAL A 16 -7.15 6.39 -9.04
C VAL A 16 -8.49 6.42 -8.31
N ILE A 17 -9.29 7.47 -8.53
CA ILE A 17 -10.61 7.63 -7.91
C ILE A 17 -11.55 6.50 -8.32
N ASN A 18 -11.61 6.19 -9.61
CA ASN A 18 -12.46 5.12 -10.14
C ASN A 18 -12.04 3.75 -9.60
N ARG A 19 -10.73 3.44 -9.60
CA ARG A 19 -10.25 2.16 -9.09
C ARG A 19 -10.62 1.94 -7.63
N LEU A 20 -10.51 2.98 -6.80
CA LEU A 20 -10.88 2.94 -5.39
C LEU A 20 -12.39 2.72 -5.22
N ASN A 21 -13.20 3.44 -6.00
CA ASN A 21 -14.65 3.31 -6.00
C ASN A 21 -15.09 1.88 -6.39
N ASP A 22 -14.48 1.33 -7.44
CA ASP A 22 -14.77 -0.02 -7.92
C ASP A 22 -14.39 -1.08 -6.88
N PHE A 23 -13.25 -0.90 -6.20
CA PHE A 23 -12.84 -1.78 -5.11
C PHE A 23 -13.89 -1.79 -3.99
N TYR A 24 -14.29 -0.62 -3.50
CA TYR A 24 -15.26 -0.54 -2.40
C TYR A 24 -16.65 -1.03 -2.77
N LYS A 25 -17.10 -0.81 -4.02
CA LYS A 25 -18.43 -1.22 -4.47
C LYS A 25 -18.55 -2.72 -4.72
N ASN A 26 -17.53 -3.33 -5.33
CA ASN A 26 -17.67 -4.67 -5.92
C ASN A 26 -16.70 -5.70 -5.34
N GLU A 27 -15.63 -5.28 -4.66
CA GLU A 27 -14.49 -6.15 -4.35
C GLU A 27 -14.11 -6.14 -2.87
N PHE A 28 -14.75 -5.30 -2.07
CA PHE A 28 -14.41 -5.13 -0.66
C PHE A 28 -14.68 -6.41 0.12
N SER A 29 -13.63 -6.93 0.73
CA SER A 29 -13.69 -8.00 1.72
C SER A 29 -12.47 -7.90 2.62
N ASN A 30 -12.58 -8.42 3.84
CA ASN A 30 -11.43 -8.58 4.72
C ASN A 30 -10.38 -9.48 4.04
N ILE A 31 -9.14 -8.99 4.02
CA ILE A 31 -7.98 -9.72 3.51
C ILE A 31 -7.53 -10.69 4.61
N GLY A 32 -7.35 -11.98 4.28
CA GLY A 32 -7.00 -13.00 5.27
C GLY A 32 -7.36 -14.41 4.82
N ARG A 33 -7.24 -15.40 5.72
CA ARG A 33 -7.50 -16.84 5.45
C ARG A 33 -8.99 -17.19 5.29
N SER A 34 -9.81 -16.25 4.82
CA SER A 34 -11.22 -16.50 4.55
C SER A 34 -11.35 -17.19 3.19
N ILE A 35 -12.14 -18.26 3.14
CA ILE A 35 -12.30 -19.13 1.96
C ILE A 35 -13.32 -18.61 0.93
N HIS A 36 -13.98 -17.48 1.19
CA HIS A 36 -14.97 -16.92 0.28
C HIS A 36 -14.30 -16.20 -0.90
N SER A 37 -14.91 -16.30 -2.09
CA SER A 37 -14.34 -15.80 -3.36
C SER A 37 -13.93 -14.32 -3.32
N LEU A 38 -14.72 -13.46 -2.66
CA LEU A 38 -14.39 -12.03 -2.50
C LEU A 38 -13.13 -11.81 -1.67
N ALA A 39 -12.92 -12.57 -0.59
CA ALA A 39 -11.74 -12.45 0.26
C ALA A 39 -10.46 -12.90 -0.47
N VAL A 40 -10.56 -13.98 -1.26
CA VAL A 40 -9.45 -14.45 -2.10
C VAL A 40 -9.10 -13.41 -3.16
N ASN A 41 -10.10 -12.83 -3.82
CA ASN A 41 -9.89 -11.80 -4.85
C ASN A 41 -9.25 -10.53 -4.26
N ALA A 42 -9.74 -10.04 -3.12
CA ALA A 42 -9.17 -8.90 -2.42
C ALA A 42 -7.72 -9.16 -1.98
N THR A 43 -7.43 -10.37 -1.51
CA THR A 43 -6.07 -10.78 -1.12
C THR A 43 -5.13 -10.82 -2.33
N ASN A 44 -5.57 -11.39 -3.45
CA ASN A 44 -4.76 -11.44 -4.68
C ASN A 44 -4.44 -10.03 -5.19
N LYS A 45 -5.43 -9.13 -5.23
CA LYS A 45 -5.24 -7.73 -5.64
C LYS A 45 -4.29 -6.95 -4.73
N PHE A 46 -4.34 -7.23 -3.44
CA PHE A 46 -3.40 -6.65 -2.48
C PHE A 46 -1.96 -7.12 -2.76
N GLU A 47 -1.76 -8.41 -3.04
CA GLU A 47 -0.44 -8.96 -3.39
C GLU A 47 0.04 -8.50 -4.78
N GLU A 48 -0.84 -8.33 -5.76
CA GLU A 48 -0.53 -7.70 -7.05
C GLU A 48 -0.07 -6.25 -6.88
N THR A 49 -0.67 -5.51 -5.94
CA THR A 49 -0.24 -4.15 -5.60
C THR A 49 1.17 -4.18 -5.03
N ARG A 50 1.50 -5.16 -4.18
CA ARG A 50 2.86 -5.35 -3.64
C ARG A 50 3.88 -5.60 -4.75
N LEU A 51 3.55 -6.43 -5.74
CA LEU A 51 4.38 -6.68 -6.92
C LEU A 51 4.56 -5.42 -7.77
N SER A 52 3.50 -4.62 -7.92
CA SER A 52 3.56 -3.36 -8.65
C SER A 52 4.51 -2.36 -7.98
N VAL A 53 4.45 -2.23 -6.65
CA VAL A 53 5.37 -1.39 -5.87
C VAL A 53 6.81 -1.90 -5.97
N LYS A 54 7.01 -3.22 -5.83
CA LYS A 54 8.33 -3.85 -6.01
C LYS A 54 8.96 -3.45 -7.35
N ASN A 55 8.20 -3.55 -8.44
CA ASN A 55 8.68 -3.17 -9.78
C ASN A 55 8.92 -1.67 -9.91
N PHE A 56 8.06 -0.84 -9.31
CA PHE A 56 8.19 0.62 -9.34
C PHE A 56 9.49 1.12 -8.69
N ILE A 57 9.90 0.51 -7.57
CA ILE A 57 11.17 0.87 -6.88
C ILE A 57 12.34 -0.07 -7.21
N ASN A 58 12.14 -1.03 -8.11
CA ASN A 58 13.12 -2.04 -8.50
C ASN A 58 13.69 -2.86 -7.32
N ALA A 59 12.85 -3.26 -6.37
CA ALA A 59 13.23 -4.16 -5.28
C ALA A 59 13.47 -5.59 -5.77
N LYS A 60 14.25 -6.40 -5.05
CA LYS A 60 14.63 -7.75 -5.47
C LYS A 60 13.49 -8.75 -5.24
N PHE A 61 12.85 -8.64 -4.08
CA PHE A 61 11.79 -9.53 -3.63
C PHE A 61 10.54 -8.73 -3.23
N LYS A 62 9.35 -9.32 -3.33
CA LYS A 62 8.12 -8.61 -2.95
C LYS A 62 7.98 -8.51 -1.43
N GLU A 63 8.59 -9.45 -0.72
CA GLU A 63 8.63 -9.57 0.74
C GLU A 63 9.38 -8.40 1.40
N GLU A 64 10.23 -7.70 0.64
CA GLU A 64 10.92 -6.48 1.08
C GLU A 64 9.98 -5.25 1.17
N ILE A 65 8.80 -5.33 0.55
CA ILE A 65 7.83 -4.23 0.54
C ILE A 65 6.91 -4.39 1.74
N ILE A 66 6.94 -3.45 2.68
CA ILE A 66 6.01 -3.39 3.82
C ILE A 66 5.09 -2.18 3.68
N PHE A 67 3.78 -2.41 3.63
CA PHE A 67 2.80 -1.33 3.58
C PHE A 67 2.64 -0.71 4.97
N THR A 68 2.83 0.60 5.06
CA THR A 68 2.60 1.43 6.24
C THR A 68 1.63 2.55 5.87
N LYS A 69 1.09 3.25 6.87
CA LYS A 69 0.15 4.36 6.67
C LYS A 69 0.81 5.54 5.95
N ASN A 70 2.08 5.82 6.26
CA ASN A 70 2.84 6.93 5.69
C ASN A 70 4.35 6.76 5.92
N ALA A 71 5.15 7.67 5.34
CA ALA A 71 6.61 7.67 5.46
C ALA A 71 7.11 7.81 6.92
N THR A 72 6.43 8.61 7.75
CA THR A 72 6.81 8.80 9.16
C THR A 72 6.66 7.50 9.95
N GLU A 73 5.58 6.76 9.74
CA GLU A 73 5.36 5.46 10.36
C GLU A 73 6.37 4.42 9.87
N ALA A 74 6.73 4.43 8.57
CA ALA A 74 7.76 3.55 8.04
C ALA A 74 9.12 3.76 8.74
N ILE A 75 9.52 5.01 8.96
CA ILE A 75 10.76 5.33 9.68
C ILE A 75 10.68 4.87 11.14
N ASN A 76 9.56 5.15 11.81
CA ASN A 76 9.35 4.73 13.21
C ASN A 76 9.35 3.21 13.37
N LEU A 77 8.80 2.47 12.41
CA LEU A 77 8.81 1.01 12.41
C LEU A 77 10.26 0.48 12.41
N VAL A 78 11.13 1.03 11.56
CA VAL A 78 12.55 0.64 11.51
C VAL A 78 13.27 1.03 12.80
N ALA A 79 13.05 2.25 13.31
CA ALA A 79 13.69 2.71 14.55
C ALA A 79 13.30 1.85 15.76
N THR A 80 12.03 1.51 15.90
CA THR A 80 11.53 0.74 17.06
C THR A 80 11.84 -0.75 16.97
N THR A 81 11.90 -1.34 15.79
CA THR A 81 12.16 -2.79 15.65
C THR A 81 13.64 -3.09 15.52
N PHE A 82 14.31 -2.49 14.53
CA PHE A 82 15.72 -2.73 14.27
C PHE A 82 16.62 -1.87 15.16
N GLY A 83 16.30 -0.58 15.31
CA GLY A 83 17.10 0.36 16.10
C GLY A 83 17.25 -0.07 17.56
N GLN A 84 16.14 -0.39 18.23
CA GLN A 84 16.16 -0.89 19.62
C GLN A 84 16.91 -2.22 19.80
N GLN A 85 17.03 -3.04 18.74
CA GLN A 85 17.70 -4.34 18.84
C GLN A 85 19.20 -4.28 18.51
N ASN A 86 19.66 -3.28 17.76
CA ASN A 86 21.00 -3.28 17.16
C ASN A 86 21.84 -2.03 17.47
N ILE A 87 21.23 -0.97 17.99
CA ILE A 87 21.90 0.32 18.24
C ILE A 87 21.86 0.71 19.72
N GLU A 88 20.79 0.36 20.44
CA GLU A 88 20.69 0.52 21.90
C GLU A 88 21.33 -0.64 22.68
#